data_AF-A0A7J3S627-F1
#
_entry.id   AF-A0A7J3S627-F1
#
_cell.length_a   1.000
_cell.length_b   1.000
_cell.length_c   1.000
_cell.angle_alpha   90.00
_cell.angle_beta   90.00
_cell.angle_gamma   90.00
#
_symmetry.space_group_name_H-M   'P 1'
#
loop_
_entity.id
_entity.type
_entity.pdbx_description
1 polymer ?
#
loop_
_entity_poly.entity_id
_entity_poly.type
_entity_poly.pdbx_seq_one_letter_code
_entity_poly.pdbx_strand_id
1 'polypeptide(L)'
;MVKVTMEPVTRIEGHAKITVHLDEAGNVEDTRLHVMEFRGFEKFLQGRPIEEAPRIVPRICGICDVQHHLASAKAVDACFGFEPEDIPEAAYKMREIMNWGSYIHSHALHFYFLAAPDFIAGKDRATRNVFQIVKDSPDIALKAIELRKNALDLVTATGARPIHPTTFTPGGITTELDDETQKDLLEKAKRNVELAEETLELAIPIFEENIDLVNSLGVIETYHTGLVKDGVWDVYDGMVRIKDKEGNLFREFKPADYADTMAEHVKPYSWLKFPYIKDLGYPDGVYR
;
A
#
# COMPACT_ATOMS: atom_id res chain seq x y z
N MET A 1 27.81 15.14 21.89
CA MET A 1 26.75 14.48 21.12
C MET A 1 26.64 15.08 19.73
N VAL A 2 26.87 14.25 18.71
CA VAL A 2 26.76 14.62 17.28
C VAL A 2 25.46 14.05 16.74
N LYS A 3 24.75 14.78 15.88
CA LYS A 3 23.54 14.32 15.20
C LYS A 3 23.72 14.35 13.69
N VAL A 4 23.65 13.18 13.06
CA VAL A 4 23.60 13.06 11.60
C VAL A 4 22.14 13.02 11.16
N THR A 5 21.78 13.78 10.12
CA THR A 5 20.40 13.84 9.62
C THR A 5 20.37 13.58 8.12
N MET A 6 19.50 12.65 7.71
CA MET A 6 19.15 12.40 6.31
C MET A 6 17.75 12.95 6.06
N GLU A 7 17.66 14.08 5.36
CA GLU A 7 16.42 14.80 5.09
C GLU A 7 16.45 15.41 3.67
N PRO A 8 15.49 15.10 2.79
CA PRO A 8 14.42 14.10 2.96
C PRO A 8 14.92 12.66 2.76
N VAL A 9 14.16 11.68 3.23
CA VAL A 9 14.23 10.31 2.69
C VAL A 9 13.70 10.35 1.26
N THR A 10 14.49 9.92 0.29
CA THR A 10 14.15 9.97 -1.15
C THR A 10 13.59 8.63 -1.65
N ARG A 11 12.82 8.67 -2.75
CA ARG A 11 12.17 7.50 -3.38
C ARG A 11 11.21 6.75 -2.45
N ILE A 12 10.51 7.50 -1.60
CA ILE A 12 9.34 7.06 -0.84
C ILE A 12 8.16 7.98 -1.20
N GLU A 13 6.95 7.56 -0.85
CA GLU A 13 5.80 8.46 -0.77
C GLU A 13 5.80 9.19 0.58
N GLY A 14 5.35 10.45 0.59
CA GLY A 14 5.29 11.27 1.80
C GLY A 14 6.63 11.92 2.22
N HIS A 15 6.60 12.53 3.41
CA HIS A 15 7.68 13.35 3.94
C HIS A 15 8.28 12.72 5.20
N ALA A 16 9.51 12.22 5.08
CA ALA A 16 10.24 11.64 6.20
C ALA A 16 11.69 12.10 6.27
N LYS A 17 12.28 11.94 7.45
CA LYS A 17 13.72 12.05 7.70
C LYS A 17 14.20 11.00 8.66
N ILE A 18 15.50 10.70 8.60
CA ILE A 18 16.18 9.82 9.56
C ILE A 18 17.21 10.62 10.33
N THR A 19 17.27 10.44 11.65
CA THR A 19 18.33 11.00 12.49
C THR A 19 19.09 9.91 13.19
N VAL A 20 20.42 10.01 13.17
CA VAL A 20 21.34 9.13 13.90
C VAL A 20 22.08 9.97 14.93
N HIS A 21 21.92 9.62 16.21
CA HIS A 21 22.56 10.27 17.33
C HIS A 21 23.82 9.49 17.71
N LEU A 22 24.92 10.20 17.89
CA LEU A 22 26.21 9.64 18.24
C LEU A 22 26.65 10.09 19.64
N ASP A 23 27.19 9.15 20.40
CA ASP A 23 27.84 9.41 21.69
C ASP A 23 29.17 10.19 21.53
N GLU A 24 29.87 10.45 22.63
CA GLU A 24 31.15 11.16 22.60
C GLU A 24 32.29 10.38 21.94
N ALA A 25 32.21 9.04 21.93
CA ALA A 25 33.18 8.16 21.28
C ALA A 25 32.89 7.97 19.78
N GLY A 26 31.74 8.47 19.29
CA GLY A 26 31.30 8.36 17.91
C GLY A 26 30.48 7.09 17.60
N ASN A 27 30.07 6.32 18.62
CA ASN A 27 29.18 5.17 18.42
C ASN A 27 27.72 5.63 18.25
N VAL A 28 26.92 4.85 17.51
CA VAL A 28 25.48 5.09 17.37
C VAL A 28 24.78 4.82 18.70
N GLU A 29 24.16 5.85 19.26
CA GLU A 29 23.36 5.79 20.49
C GLU A 29 21.88 5.59 20.18
N ASP A 30 21.35 6.26 19.16
CA ASP A 30 19.94 6.18 18.77
C ASP A 30 19.74 6.46 17.28
N THR A 31 18.73 5.85 16.68
CA THR A 31 18.30 6.10 15.30
C THR A 31 16.79 6.22 15.23
N ARG A 32 16.29 7.29 14.61
CA ARG A 32 14.86 7.58 14.52
C ARG A 32 14.43 7.87 13.10
N LEU A 33 13.32 7.27 12.69
CA LEU A 33 12.52 7.70 11.54
C LEU A 33 11.46 8.70 12.02
N HIS A 34 11.38 9.84 11.35
CA HIS A 34 10.40 10.88 11.63
C HIS A 34 9.52 11.07 10.40
N VAL A 35 8.21 10.99 10.57
CA VAL A 35 7.25 11.45 9.57
C VAL A 35 6.82 12.87 9.93
N MET A 36 6.99 13.78 8.97
CA MET A 36 6.96 15.22 9.21
C MET A 36 5.65 15.89 8.81
N GLU A 37 4.74 15.15 8.17
CA GLU A 37 3.50 15.69 7.60
C GLU A 37 2.28 15.36 8.46
N PHE A 38 1.36 16.33 8.58
CA PHE A 38 0.05 16.17 9.18
C PHE A 38 -1.00 16.96 8.38
N ARG A 39 -2.15 16.33 8.08
CA ARG A 39 -3.25 16.93 7.30
C ARG A 39 -4.62 16.91 7.99
N GLY A 40 -4.80 16.10 9.04
CA GLY A 40 -6.00 16.15 9.90
C GLY A 40 -7.33 15.69 9.27
N PHE A 41 -7.31 14.75 8.31
CA PHE A 41 -8.52 14.21 7.64
C PHE A 41 -9.61 13.77 8.63
N GLU A 42 -9.25 13.03 9.66
CA GLU A 42 -10.18 12.55 10.70
C GLU A 42 -10.98 13.70 11.33
N LYS A 43 -10.36 14.87 11.52
CA LYS A 43 -11.01 16.02 12.15
C LYS A 43 -11.88 16.81 11.18
N PHE A 44 -11.39 17.08 9.96
CA PHE A 44 -12.14 17.93 9.02
C PHE A 44 -13.27 17.19 8.29
N LEU A 45 -13.30 15.85 8.33
CA LEU A 45 -14.45 15.07 7.86
C LEU A 45 -15.68 15.24 8.76
N GLN A 46 -15.50 15.64 10.03
CA GLN A 46 -16.62 15.88 10.94
C GLN A 46 -17.54 16.99 10.40
N GLY A 47 -18.85 16.71 10.38
CA GLY A 47 -19.87 17.64 9.88
C GLY A 47 -20.07 17.62 8.36
N ARG A 48 -19.34 16.78 7.62
CA ARG A 48 -19.59 16.55 6.20
C ARG A 48 -20.67 15.49 5.98
N PRO A 49 -21.45 15.57 4.89
CA PRO A 49 -22.28 14.46 4.45
C PRO A 49 -21.41 13.21 4.22
N ILE A 50 -21.82 12.07 4.77
CA ILE A 50 -20.99 10.87 4.80
C ILE A 50 -20.71 10.34 3.39
N GLU A 51 -21.65 10.49 2.47
CA GLU A 51 -21.55 10.12 1.05
C GLU A 51 -20.50 10.91 0.27
N GLU A 52 -20.01 12.04 0.81
CA GLU A 52 -18.86 12.76 0.24
C GLU A 52 -17.53 12.09 0.58
N ALA A 53 -17.47 11.27 1.65
CA ALA A 53 -16.21 10.72 2.15
C ALA A 53 -15.42 9.97 1.07
N PRO A 54 -16.03 9.09 0.24
CA PRO A 54 -15.32 8.39 -0.83
C PRO A 54 -14.78 9.29 -1.95
N ARG A 55 -15.20 10.55 -2.03
CA ARG A 55 -14.62 11.54 -2.94
C ARG A 55 -13.55 12.40 -2.25
N ILE A 56 -13.59 12.52 -0.92
CA ILE A 56 -12.64 13.33 -0.16
C ILE A 56 -11.40 12.54 0.23
N VAL A 57 -11.58 11.38 0.86
CA VAL A 57 -10.46 10.59 1.41
C VAL A 57 -9.46 10.04 0.38
N PRO A 58 -9.79 9.84 -0.91
CA PRO A 58 -8.77 9.50 -1.90
C PRO A 58 -7.65 10.56 -2.00
N ARG A 59 -7.86 11.78 -1.52
CA ARG A 59 -6.82 12.84 -1.48
C ARG A 59 -5.81 12.65 -0.34
N ILE A 60 -5.93 11.59 0.47
CA ILE A 60 -4.91 11.21 1.45
C ILE A 60 -3.64 10.74 0.74
N CYS A 61 -3.72 10.05 -0.38
CA CYS A 61 -2.53 9.60 -1.12
C CYS A 61 -2.83 9.57 -2.61
N GLY A 62 -1.85 9.90 -3.46
CA GLY A 62 -2.00 9.83 -4.92
C GLY A 62 -1.65 8.46 -5.54
N ILE A 63 -1.28 7.47 -4.73
CA ILE A 63 -0.93 6.11 -5.18
C ILE A 63 -2.00 5.10 -4.73
N CYS A 64 -2.40 5.15 -3.46
CA CYS A 64 -3.41 4.27 -2.88
C CYS A 64 -4.80 4.95 -2.73
N ASP A 65 -5.09 5.90 -3.62
CA ASP A 65 -6.36 6.63 -3.63
C ASP A 65 -7.58 5.71 -3.85
N VAL A 66 -7.41 4.61 -4.59
CA VAL A 66 -8.45 3.59 -4.80
C VAL A 66 -8.76 2.85 -3.50
N GLN A 67 -7.74 2.45 -2.73
CA GLN A 67 -7.95 1.78 -1.45
C GLN A 67 -8.69 2.70 -0.47
N HIS A 68 -8.35 3.99 -0.45
CA HIS A 68 -9.11 4.99 0.32
C HIS A 68 -10.55 5.14 -0.19
N HIS A 69 -10.77 5.17 -1.50
CA HIS A 69 -12.10 5.23 -2.10
C HIS A 69 -12.96 4.02 -1.70
N LEU A 70 -12.42 2.81 -1.83
CA LEU A 70 -13.13 1.57 -1.53
C LEU A 70 -13.33 1.34 -0.03
N ALA A 71 -12.34 1.64 0.80
CA ALA A 71 -12.48 1.51 2.25
C ALA A 71 -13.57 2.46 2.80
N SER A 72 -13.57 3.71 2.34
CA SER A 72 -14.64 4.64 2.71
C SER A 72 -15.98 4.26 2.09
N ALA A 73 -16.02 3.77 0.84
CA ALA A 73 -17.24 3.26 0.22
C ALA A 73 -17.89 2.15 1.07
N LYS A 74 -17.11 1.15 1.49
CA LYS A 74 -17.59 0.06 2.38
C LYS A 74 -18.10 0.62 3.71
N ALA A 75 -17.42 1.60 4.30
CA ALA A 75 -17.87 2.24 5.54
C ALA A 75 -19.18 3.04 5.35
N VAL A 76 -19.33 3.74 4.22
CA VAL A 76 -20.55 4.47 3.88
C VAL A 76 -21.71 3.50 3.63
N ASP A 77 -21.48 2.41 2.88
CA ASP A 77 -22.49 1.37 2.66
C ASP A 77 -23.06 0.84 3.98
N ALA A 78 -22.18 0.50 4.93
CA ALA A 78 -22.59 0.08 6.28
C ALA A 78 -23.40 1.16 7.02
N CYS A 79 -23.06 2.45 6.86
CA CYS A 79 -23.84 3.55 7.46
C CYS A 79 -25.26 3.66 6.88
N PHE A 80 -25.46 3.26 5.62
CA PHE A 80 -26.77 3.19 4.98
C PHE A 80 -27.46 1.83 5.17
N GLY A 81 -26.85 0.90 5.90
CA GLY A 81 -27.40 -0.41 6.20
C GLY A 81 -27.25 -1.43 5.08
N PHE A 82 -26.30 -1.22 4.16
CA PHE A 82 -25.92 -2.22 3.17
C PHE A 82 -24.77 -3.06 3.70
N GLU A 83 -25.00 -4.35 3.86
CA GLU A 83 -23.97 -5.35 4.09
C GLU A 83 -23.36 -5.81 2.76
N PRO A 84 -22.18 -6.46 2.74
CA PRO A 84 -21.54 -6.93 1.51
C PRO A 84 -22.46 -7.78 0.61
N GLU A 85 -23.32 -8.61 1.21
CA GLU A 85 -24.33 -9.43 0.54
C GLU A 85 -25.48 -8.64 -0.10
N ASP A 86 -25.73 -7.41 0.35
CA ASP A 86 -26.76 -6.53 -0.22
C ASP A 86 -26.25 -5.79 -1.48
N ILE A 87 -24.92 -5.74 -1.66
CA ILE A 87 -24.31 -5.10 -2.83
C ILE A 87 -24.52 -5.99 -4.06
N PRO A 88 -25.10 -5.47 -5.17
CA PRO A 88 -25.26 -6.24 -6.39
C PRO A 88 -23.93 -6.84 -6.86
N GLU A 89 -23.94 -8.11 -7.25
CA GLU A 89 -22.72 -8.86 -7.58
C GLU A 89 -21.84 -8.15 -8.61
N ALA A 90 -22.46 -7.54 -9.63
CA ALA A 90 -21.74 -6.75 -10.62
C ALA A 90 -21.00 -5.56 -9.99
N ALA A 91 -21.65 -4.82 -9.08
CA ALA A 91 -21.03 -3.69 -8.40
C ALA A 91 -19.89 -4.14 -7.47
N TYR A 92 -20.07 -5.28 -6.76
CA TYR A 92 -19.01 -5.87 -5.95
C TYR A 92 -17.78 -6.22 -6.81
N LYS A 93 -17.99 -6.94 -7.92
CA LYS A 93 -16.91 -7.32 -8.85
C LYS A 93 -16.22 -6.12 -9.49
N MET A 94 -16.97 -5.07 -9.84
CA MET A 94 -16.41 -3.83 -10.35
C MET A 94 -15.46 -3.15 -9.35
N ARG A 95 -15.84 -3.12 -8.08
CA ARG A 95 -14.98 -2.59 -7.00
C ARG A 95 -13.75 -3.46 -6.78
N GLU A 96 -13.89 -4.79 -6.88
CA GLU A 96 -12.78 -5.73 -6.76
C GLU A 96 -11.78 -5.60 -7.93
N ILE A 97 -12.27 -5.48 -9.17
CA ILE A 97 -11.42 -5.21 -10.35
C ILE A 97 -10.67 -3.88 -10.18
N MET A 98 -11.35 -2.84 -9.68
CA MET A 98 -10.71 -1.55 -9.37
C MET A 98 -9.58 -1.72 -8.36
N ASN A 99 -9.81 -2.48 -7.29
CA ASN A 99 -8.82 -2.76 -6.25
C ASN A 99 -7.58 -3.47 -6.83
N TRP A 100 -7.78 -4.53 -7.62
CA TRP A 100 -6.69 -5.27 -8.25
C TRP A 100 -5.89 -4.44 -9.26
N GLY A 101 -6.57 -3.63 -10.08
CA GLY A 101 -5.91 -2.67 -10.96
C GLY A 101 -5.00 -1.71 -10.17
N SER A 102 -5.49 -1.15 -9.07
CA SER A 102 -4.66 -0.30 -8.21
C SER A 102 -3.51 -1.05 -7.55
N TYR A 103 -3.75 -2.28 -7.09
CA TYR A 103 -2.74 -3.12 -6.44
C TYR A 103 -1.54 -3.38 -7.37
N ILE A 104 -1.82 -3.80 -8.61
CA ILE A 104 -0.80 -4.04 -9.65
C ILE A 104 -0.06 -2.75 -9.96
N HIS A 105 -0.79 -1.65 -10.17
CA HIS A 105 -0.20 -0.33 -10.43
C HIS A 105 0.79 0.09 -9.35
N SER A 106 0.39 -0.02 -8.08
CA SER A 106 1.19 0.40 -6.93
C SER A 106 2.43 -0.48 -6.75
N HIS A 107 2.29 -1.80 -6.92
CA HIS A 107 3.43 -2.72 -6.79
C HIS A 107 4.46 -2.52 -7.90
N ALA A 108 4.00 -2.37 -9.15
CA ALA A 108 4.87 -2.07 -10.27
C ALA A 108 5.56 -0.70 -10.11
N LEU A 109 4.83 0.32 -9.61
CA LEU A 109 5.41 1.62 -9.29
C LEU A 109 6.51 1.48 -8.24
N HIS A 110 6.21 0.86 -7.11
CA HIS A 110 7.17 0.70 -6.02
C HIS A 110 8.41 -0.07 -6.48
N PHE A 111 8.23 -1.24 -7.08
CA PHE A 111 9.35 -2.08 -7.48
C PHE A 111 10.26 -1.35 -8.48
N TYR A 112 9.74 -0.90 -9.62
CA TYR A 112 10.57 -0.35 -10.69
C TYR A 112 11.05 1.07 -10.42
N PHE A 113 10.22 1.94 -9.85
CA PHE A 113 10.55 3.37 -9.74
C PHE A 113 11.24 3.71 -8.42
N LEU A 114 10.93 2.95 -7.37
CA LEU A 114 11.37 3.25 -6.00
C LEU A 114 12.45 2.28 -5.53
N ALA A 115 12.20 0.97 -5.52
CA ALA A 115 13.08 -0.02 -4.90
C ALA A 115 14.24 -0.47 -5.79
N ALA A 116 13.95 -0.90 -7.04
CA ALA A 116 14.92 -1.49 -7.96
C ALA A 116 16.22 -0.68 -8.12
N PRO A 117 16.21 0.67 -8.21
CA PRO A 117 17.45 1.43 -8.33
C PRO A 117 18.46 1.17 -7.22
N ASP A 118 18.05 0.82 -6.00
CA ASP A 118 18.99 0.48 -4.92
C ASP A 118 19.81 -0.78 -5.19
N PHE A 119 19.27 -1.71 -5.98
CA PHE A 119 19.93 -2.97 -6.28
C PHE A 119 20.74 -2.92 -7.57
N ILE A 120 20.32 -2.15 -8.59
CA ILE A 120 20.91 -2.22 -9.94
C ILE A 120 21.72 -1.00 -10.36
N ALA A 121 21.47 0.19 -9.80
CA ALA A 121 22.07 1.44 -10.28
C ALA A 121 23.35 1.86 -9.53
N GLY A 122 23.91 0.96 -8.72
CA GLY A 122 25.14 1.18 -7.95
C GLY A 122 24.97 2.15 -6.78
N LYS A 123 26.10 2.51 -6.14
CA LYS A 123 26.12 3.39 -4.94
C LYS A 123 26.10 4.89 -5.27
N ASP A 124 26.28 5.28 -6.53
CA ASP A 124 26.31 6.69 -6.91
C ASP A 124 24.90 7.29 -6.85
N ARG A 125 24.75 8.33 -6.03
CA ARG A 125 23.49 9.05 -5.84
C ARG A 125 22.95 9.63 -7.15
N ALA A 126 23.82 10.06 -8.06
CA ALA A 126 23.40 10.67 -9.33
C ALA A 126 22.72 9.66 -10.27
N THR A 127 23.14 8.40 -10.21
CA THR A 127 22.61 7.32 -11.06
C THR A 127 21.55 6.49 -10.35
N ARG A 128 21.48 6.49 -9.01
CA ARG A 128 20.56 5.64 -8.23
C ARG A 128 19.09 6.10 -8.27
N ASN A 129 18.49 6.02 -9.45
CA ASN A 129 17.11 6.39 -9.74
C ASN A 129 16.60 5.66 -11.00
N VAL A 130 15.30 5.82 -11.29
CA VAL A 130 14.63 5.15 -12.41
C VAL A 130 15.22 5.48 -13.79
N PHE A 131 15.85 6.64 -13.99
CA PHE A 131 16.41 7.01 -15.29
C PHE A 131 17.62 6.16 -15.67
N GLN A 132 18.34 5.62 -14.67
CA GLN A 132 19.42 4.68 -14.94
C GLN A 132 18.88 3.36 -15.45
N ILE A 133 17.72 2.90 -14.96
CA ILE A 133 17.01 1.73 -15.52
C ILE A 133 16.61 1.99 -16.98
N VAL A 134 16.08 3.18 -17.27
CA VAL A 134 15.73 3.57 -18.65
C VAL A 134 16.96 3.55 -19.56
N LYS A 135 18.12 3.98 -19.07
CA LYS A 135 19.37 4.02 -19.83
C LYS A 135 19.94 2.62 -20.06
N ASP A 136 19.98 1.80 -19.02
CA ASP A 136 20.66 0.50 -19.05
C ASP A 136 19.77 -0.60 -19.61
N SER A 137 18.44 -0.48 -19.47
CA SER A 137 17.46 -1.47 -19.92
C SER A 137 16.15 -0.81 -20.38
N PRO A 138 16.15 -0.12 -21.53
CA PRO A 138 14.95 0.54 -22.07
C PRO A 138 13.74 -0.37 -22.22
N ASP A 139 13.95 -1.61 -22.67
CA ASP A 139 12.87 -2.59 -22.88
C ASP A 139 12.17 -2.97 -21.57
N ILE A 140 12.94 -3.13 -20.48
CA ILE A 140 12.40 -3.40 -19.14
C ILE A 140 11.61 -2.18 -18.65
N ALA A 141 12.13 -0.97 -18.87
CA ALA A 141 11.42 0.25 -18.49
C ALA A 141 10.08 0.39 -19.24
N LEU A 142 10.03 0.05 -20.53
CA LEU A 142 8.80 0.06 -21.32
C LEU A 142 7.79 -0.98 -20.81
N LYS A 143 8.23 -2.19 -20.49
CA LYS A 143 7.39 -3.25 -19.88
C LYS A 143 6.83 -2.83 -18.52
N ALA A 144 7.64 -2.18 -17.68
CA ALA A 144 7.18 -1.63 -16.40
C ALA A 144 6.10 -0.54 -16.58
N ILE A 145 6.24 0.30 -17.61
CA ILE A 145 5.23 1.31 -17.97
C ILE A 145 3.96 0.64 -18.50
N GLU A 146 4.08 -0.39 -19.35
CA GLU A 146 2.96 -1.17 -19.89
C GLU A 146 2.15 -1.81 -18.75
N LEU A 147 2.82 -2.49 -17.81
CA LEU A 147 2.20 -3.11 -16.65
C LEU A 147 1.36 -2.11 -15.85
N ARG A 148 1.92 -0.92 -15.57
CA ARG A 148 1.23 0.17 -14.87
C ARG A 148 0.09 0.76 -15.68
N LYS A 149 0.25 0.89 -17.00
CA LYS A 149 -0.77 1.46 -17.89
C LYS A 149 -1.99 0.54 -17.93
N ASN A 150 -1.79 -0.74 -18.23
CA ASN A 150 -2.86 -1.74 -18.26
C ASN A 150 -3.63 -1.79 -16.93
N ALA A 151 -2.90 -1.68 -15.82
CA ALA A 151 -3.47 -1.62 -14.48
C ALA A 151 -4.31 -0.36 -14.24
N LEU A 152 -3.86 0.81 -14.70
CA LEU A 152 -4.62 2.06 -14.63
C LEU A 152 -5.82 2.10 -15.59
N ASP A 153 -5.78 1.39 -16.71
CA ASP A 153 -6.92 1.27 -17.62
C ASP A 153 -8.08 0.54 -16.90
N LEU A 154 -7.78 -0.53 -16.13
CA LEU A 154 -8.77 -1.21 -15.27
C LEU A 154 -9.37 -0.25 -14.23
N VAL A 155 -8.52 0.54 -13.55
CA VAL A 155 -8.96 1.55 -12.58
C VAL A 155 -9.79 2.65 -13.25
N THR A 156 -9.42 3.06 -14.46
CA THR A 156 -10.15 4.13 -15.18
C THR A 156 -11.51 3.65 -15.64
N ALA A 157 -11.63 2.43 -16.16
CA ALA A 157 -12.89 1.88 -16.62
C ALA A 157 -13.88 1.67 -15.46
N THR A 158 -13.39 1.17 -14.31
CA THR A 158 -14.24 0.93 -13.14
C THR A 158 -14.45 2.19 -12.29
N GLY A 159 -13.44 3.04 -12.15
CA GLY A 159 -13.39 4.21 -11.28
C GLY A 159 -13.65 5.55 -11.96
N ALA A 160 -13.89 5.55 -13.28
CA ALA A 160 -14.02 6.69 -14.19
C ALA A 160 -12.77 7.59 -14.30
N ARG A 161 -11.77 7.40 -13.44
CA ARG A 161 -10.52 8.18 -13.39
C ARG A 161 -9.36 7.26 -12.99
N PRO A 162 -8.16 7.45 -13.54
CA PRO A 162 -6.99 6.64 -13.16
C PRO A 162 -6.50 6.95 -11.73
N ILE A 163 -6.80 8.16 -11.24
CA ILE A 163 -6.44 8.64 -9.90
C ILE A 163 -7.65 9.38 -9.34
N HIS A 164 -7.96 9.08 -8.08
CA HIS A 164 -9.10 9.55 -7.32
C HIS A 164 -10.45 9.20 -7.97
N PRO A 165 -10.85 7.91 -7.94
CA PRO A 165 -12.13 7.45 -8.45
C PRO A 165 -13.32 8.22 -7.89
N THR A 166 -14.42 8.21 -8.64
CA THR A 166 -15.63 8.97 -8.30
C THR A 166 -16.92 8.18 -8.43
N THR A 167 -16.83 6.87 -8.70
CA THR A 167 -17.95 6.03 -9.13
C THR A 167 -18.74 5.42 -8.00
N PHE A 168 -18.32 5.61 -6.74
CA PHE A 168 -19.11 5.21 -5.58
C PHE A 168 -20.50 5.86 -5.54
N THR A 169 -21.49 5.03 -5.22
CA THR A 169 -22.81 5.39 -4.69
C THR A 169 -23.15 4.43 -3.56
N PRO A 170 -23.91 4.84 -2.52
CA PRO A 170 -24.39 3.91 -1.51
C PRO A 170 -25.09 2.70 -2.16
N GLY A 171 -24.68 1.50 -1.77
CA GLY A 171 -25.19 0.23 -2.29
C GLY A 171 -24.57 -0.24 -3.61
N GLY A 172 -23.60 0.48 -4.21
CA GLY A 172 -23.03 0.02 -5.49
C GLY A 172 -22.00 0.94 -6.15
N ILE A 173 -22.08 1.02 -7.48
CA ILE A 173 -21.16 1.77 -8.33
C ILE A 173 -21.94 2.37 -9.51
N THR A 174 -21.52 3.52 -10.04
CA THR A 174 -22.20 4.24 -11.12
C THR A 174 -21.72 3.88 -12.53
N THR A 175 -20.70 3.04 -12.64
CA THR A 175 -20.11 2.61 -13.91
C THR A 175 -20.52 1.19 -14.25
N GLU A 176 -20.49 0.91 -15.55
CA GLU A 176 -20.69 -0.40 -16.14
C GLU A 176 -19.57 -0.67 -17.15
N LEU A 177 -19.36 -1.94 -17.49
CA LEU A 177 -18.46 -2.35 -18.57
C LEU A 177 -19.33 -2.98 -19.66
N ASP A 178 -19.22 -2.46 -20.88
CA ASP A 178 -19.77 -3.14 -22.05
C ASP A 178 -18.87 -4.32 -22.47
N ASP A 179 -19.38 -5.18 -23.35
CA ASP A 179 -18.71 -6.40 -23.79
C ASP A 179 -17.34 -6.11 -24.46
N GLU A 180 -17.23 -4.99 -25.19
CA GLU A 180 -16.01 -4.58 -25.87
C GLU A 180 -14.93 -4.18 -24.86
N THR A 181 -15.30 -3.33 -23.90
CA THR A 181 -14.42 -2.89 -22.82
C THR A 181 -13.99 -4.06 -21.95
N GLN A 182 -14.93 -4.95 -21.59
CA GLN A 182 -14.61 -6.13 -20.80
C GLN A 182 -13.60 -7.04 -21.52
N LYS A 183 -13.75 -7.21 -22.84
CA LYS A 183 -12.81 -8.00 -23.65
C LYS A 183 -11.42 -7.37 -23.71
N ASP A 184 -11.32 -6.07 -23.96
CA ASP A 184 -10.05 -5.33 -23.97
C ASP A 184 -9.33 -5.41 -22.61
N LEU A 185 -10.07 -5.16 -21.52
CA LEU A 185 -9.51 -5.21 -20.16
C LEU A 185 -9.05 -6.63 -19.78
N LEU A 186 -9.76 -7.66 -20.23
CA LEU A 186 -9.34 -9.04 -20.01
C LEU A 186 -8.04 -9.37 -20.75
N GLU A 187 -7.86 -8.90 -21.97
CA GLU A 187 -6.61 -9.07 -22.73
C GLU A 187 -5.45 -8.34 -22.02
N LYS A 188 -5.67 -7.11 -21.55
CA LYS A 188 -4.70 -6.36 -20.74
C LYS A 188 -4.37 -7.04 -19.41
N ALA A 189 -5.37 -7.59 -18.73
CA ALA A 189 -5.16 -8.32 -17.48
C ALA A 189 -4.31 -9.58 -17.70
N LYS A 190 -4.56 -10.34 -18.77
CA LYS A 190 -3.73 -11.50 -19.15
C LYS A 190 -2.29 -11.07 -19.46
N ARG A 191 -2.12 -9.98 -20.23
CA ARG A 191 -0.79 -9.42 -20.51
C ARG A 191 -0.07 -9.00 -19.23
N ASN A 192 -0.79 -8.47 -18.24
CA ASN A 192 -0.21 -8.11 -16.94
C ASN A 192 0.25 -9.32 -16.13
N VAL A 193 -0.36 -10.49 -16.29
CA VAL A 193 0.14 -11.72 -15.67
C VAL A 193 1.52 -12.06 -16.25
N GLU A 194 1.65 -12.09 -17.58
CA GLU A 194 2.93 -12.35 -18.25
C GLU A 194 4.00 -11.33 -17.82
N LEU A 195 3.68 -10.03 -17.82
CA LEU A 195 4.59 -8.98 -17.40
C LEU A 195 5.01 -9.11 -15.92
N ALA A 196 4.13 -9.59 -15.05
CA ALA A 196 4.43 -9.83 -13.65
C ALA A 196 5.34 -11.06 -13.46
N GLU A 197 5.13 -12.12 -14.24
CA GLU A 197 6.01 -13.30 -14.26
C GLU A 197 7.41 -12.92 -14.77
N GLU A 198 7.50 -12.17 -15.88
CA GLU A 198 8.77 -11.63 -16.39
C GLU A 198 9.47 -10.74 -15.34
N THR A 199 8.70 -9.95 -14.57
CA THR A 199 9.24 -9.14 -13.47
C THR A 199 9.82 -10.02 -12.36
N LEU A 200 9.16 -11.12 -12.03
CA LEU A 200 9.63 -12.06 -11.01
C LEU A 200 10.92 -12.76 -11.46
N GLU A 201 10.97 -13.25 -12.69
CA GLU A 201 12.17 -13.86 -13.28
C GLU A 201 13.37 -12.91 -13.29
N LEU A 202 13.12 -11.62 -13.56
CA LEU A 202 14.13 -10.57 -13.47
C LEU A 202 14.58 -10.31 -12.02
N ALA A 203 13.64 -10.27 -11.08
CA ALA A 203 13.90 -9.87 -9.70
C ALA A 203 14.65 -10.93 -8.89
N ILE A 204 14.34 -12.21 -9.08
CA ILE A 204 14.95 -13.33 -8.31
C ILE A 204 16.48 -13.24 -8.29
N PRO A 205 17.20 -13.23 -9.43
CA PRO A 205 18.67 -13.20 -9.40
C PRO A 205 19.22 -11.92 -8.75
N ILE A 206 18.55 -10.77 -8.92
CA ILE A 206 18.94 -9.51 -8.28
C ILE A 206 18.89 -9.64 -6.76
N PHE A 207 17.84 -10.24 -6.22
CA PHE A 207 17.71 -10.46 -4.77
C PHE A 207 18.66 -11.55 -4.26
N GLU A 208 18.88 -12.62 -5.02
CA GLU A 208 19.84 -13.68 -4.68
C GLU A 208 21.27 -13.14 -4.56
N GLU A 209 21.70 -12.29 -5.48
CA GLU A 209 23.00 -11.61 -5.43
C GLU A 209 23.14 -10.66 -4.21
N ASN A 210 22.02 -10.17 -3.69
CA ASN A 210 21.97 -9.22 -2.57
C ASN A 210 21.43 -9.85 -1.28
N ILE A 211 21.35 -11.17 -1.19
CA ILE A 211 20.62 -11.86 -0.11
C ILE A 211 21.22 -11.60 1.27
N ASP A 212 22.55 -11.48 1.38
CA ASP A 212 23.24 -11.16 2.64
C ASP A 212 22.87 -9.76 3.15
N LEU A 213 22.69 -8.79 2.24
CA LEU A 213 22.23 -7.45 2.58
C LEU A 213 20.78 -7.49 3.06
N VAL A 214 19.91 -8.18 2.34
CA VAL A 214 18.49 -8.34 2.68
C VAL A 214 18.34 -8.99 4.06
N ASN A 215 19.12 -10.02 4.36
CA ASN A 215 19.09 -10.75 5.62
C ASN A 215 19.75 -10.01 6.80
N SER A 216 20.43 -8.89 6.56
CA SER A 216 21.09 -8.12 7.63
C SER A 216 20.39 -6.79 7.94
N LEU A 217 19.62 -6.23 7.00
CA LEU A 217 18.98 -4.93 7.17
C LEU A 217 17.60 -5.02 7.82
N GLY A 218 17.49 -4.58 9.08
CA GLY A 218 16.20 -4.33 9.73
C GLY A 218 15.35 -5.60 9.96
N VAL A 219 16.01 -6.74 10.11
CA VAL A 219 15.38 -8.01 10.48
C VAL A 219 14.87 -7.90 11.91
N ILE A 220 13.55 -8.08 12.08
CA ILE A 220 12.88 -8.07 13.37
C ILE A 220 11.85 -9.20 13.40
N GLU A 221 11.70 -9.82 14.57
CA GLU A 221 10.65 -10.81 14.84
C GLU A 221 9.41 -10.07 15.36
N THR A 222 8.31 -10.17 14.64
CA THR A 222 7.10 -9.38 14.89
C THR A 222 5.86 -10.19 14.56
N TYR A 223 4.71 -9.76 15.07
CA TYR A 223 3.41 -10.24 14.62
C TYR A 223 3.16 -9.79 13.19
N HIS A 224 2.38 -10.56 12.42
CA HIS A 224 2.01 -10.24 11.04
C HIS A 224 0.49 -10.20 10.88
N THR A 225 -0.03 -9.16 10.23
CA THR A 225 -1.47 -8.99 9.96
C THR A 225 -1.77 -9.08 8.46
N GLY A 226 -2.95 -9.58 8.11
CA GLY A 226 -3.45 -9.60 6.74
C GLY A 226 -4.94 -9.90 6.68
N LEU A 227 -5.55 -9.67 5.52
CA LEU A 227 -6.93 -10.08 5.27
C LEU A 227 -6.96 -11.52 4.73
N VAL A 228 -7.94 -12.28 5.20
CA VAL A 228 -8.22 -13.64 4.74
C VAL A 228 -9.70 -13.84 4.49
N LYS A 229 -10.03 -14.49 3.38
CA LYS A 229 -11.39 -14.89 3.01
C LYS A 229 -11.40 -16.39 2.74
N ASP A 230 -12.23 -17.13 3.47
CA ASP A 230 -12.31 -18.59 3.40
C ASP A 230 -10.94 -19.29 3.56
N GLY A 231 -10.08 -18.71 4.41
CA GLY A 231 -8.74 -19.21 4.68
C GLY A 231 -7.68 -18.87 3.63
N VAL A 232 -8.04 -18.16 2.56
CA VAL A 232 -7.15 -17.70 1.48
C VAL A 232 -6.84 -16.22 1.66
N TRP A 233 -5.65 -15.78 1.23
CA TRP A 233 -5.28 -14.37 1.23
C TRP A 233 -6.19 -13.55 0.30
N ASP A 234 -6.63 -12.40 0.79
CA ASP A 234 -7.47 -11.47 0.05
C ASP A 234 -7.01 -10.03 0.37
N VAL A 235 -7.37 -9.06 -0.47
CA VAL A 235 -6.99 -7.63 -0.34
C VAL A 235 -8.18 -6.69 -0.49
N TYR A 236 -9.38 -7.22 -0.63
CA TYR A 236 -10.61 -6.46 -0.78
C TYR A 236 -11.60 -6.75 0.35
N ASP A 237 -11.73 -8.02 0.75
CA ASP A 237 -12.71 -8.45 1.75
C ASP A 237 -12.26 -9.65 2.58
N GLY A 238 -12.83 -9.81 3.78
CA GLY A 238 -12.53 -10.94 4.66
C GLY A 238 -12.28 -10.56 6.12
N MET A 239 -11.81 -11.53 6.89
CA MET A 239 -11.43 -11.38 8.29
C MET A 239 -10.00 -10.82 8.40
N VAL A 240 -9.74 -10.01 9.42
CA VAL A 240 -8.38 -9.63 9.78
C VAL A 240 -7.75 -10.77 10.56
N ARG A 241 -6.66 -11.33 10.05
CA ARG A 241 -5.90 -12.41 10.68
C ARG A 241 -4.54 -11.88 11.14
N ILE A 242 -4.19 -12.18 12.38
CA ILE A 242 -2.88 -11.92 12.98
C ILE A 242 -2.18 -13.25 13.24
N LYS A 243 -0.92 -13.36 12.81
CA LYS A 243 -0.01 -14.43 13.17
C LYS A 243 1.04 -13.96 14.18
N ASP A 244 1.43 -14.84 15.09
CA ASP A 244 2.54 -14.59 16.02
C ASP A 244 3.91 -14.66 15.32
N LYS A 245 4.98 -14.44 16.09
CA LYS A 245 6.36 -14.37 15.60
C LYS A 245 6.84 -15.72 15.05
N GLU A 246 6.24 -16.81 15.52
CA GLU A 246 6.49 -18.19 15.11
C GLU A 246 5.62 -18.62 13.93
N GLY A 247 4.69 -17.77 13.49
CA GLY A 247 3.81 -18.01 12.33
C GLY A 247 2.50 -18.76 12.65
N ASN A 248 2.20 -19.00 13.92
CA ASN A 248 0.93 -19.58 14.36
C ASN A 248 -0.19 -18.53 14.32
N LEU A 249 -1.43 -19.00 14.21
CA LEU A 249 -2.59 -18.12 14.32
C LEU A 249 -2.68 -17.53 15.74
N PHE A 250 -2.58 -16.21 15.84
CA PHE A 250 -2.73 -15.49 17.11
C PHE A 250 -4.17 -15.01 17.32
N ARG A 251 -4.78 -14.38 16.29
CA ARG A 251 -6.16 -13.88 16.35
C ARG A 251 -6.77 -13.77 14.96
N GLU A 252 -8.09 -13.90 14.89
CA GLU A 252 -8.89 -13.55 13.72
C GLU A 252 -10.16 -12.82 14.16
N PHE A 253 -10.50 -11.71 13.50
CA PHE A 253 -11.65 -10.87 13.87
C PHE A 253 -12.22 -10.13 12.66
N LYS A 254 -13.47 -9.66 12.77
CA LYS A 254 -14.09 -8.86 11.70
C LYS A 254 -13.46 -7.47 11.66
N PRO A 255 -13.25 -6.86 10.48
CA PRO A 255 -12.71 -5.49 10.40
C PRO A 255 -13.47 -4.45 11.24
N ALA A 256 -14.79 -4.60 11.40
CA ALA A 256 -15.61 -3.72 12.25
C ALA A 256 -15.17 -3.71 13.72
N ASP A 257 -14.58 -4.80 14.21
CA ASP A 257 -14.17 -5.01 15.61
C ASP A 257 -12.71 -4.62 15.84
N TYR A 258 -12.04 -3.97 14.87
CA TYR A 258 -10.61 -3.65 14.97
C TYR A 258 -10.26 -2.84 16.21
N ALA A 259 -11.17 -1.96 16.64
CA ALA A 259 -10.97 -1.12 17.81
C ALA A 259 -10.87 -1.93 19.10
N ASP A 260 -11.35 -3.16 19.17
CA ASP A 260 -11.22 -4.03 20.35
C ASP A 260 -9.83 -4.69 20.43
N THR A 261 -9.14 -4.85 19.30
CA THR A 261 -7.84 -5.53 19.23
C THR A 261 -6.66 -4.56 19.08
N MET A 262 -6.86 -3.43 18.40
CA MET A 262 -5.77 -2.56 17.95
C MET A 262 -5.76 -1.24 18.73
N ALA A 263 -4.57 -0.75 19.07
CA ALA A 263 -4.37 0.57 19.66
C ALA A 263 -3.21 1.30 18.99
N GLU A 264 -3.13 2.61 19.22
CA GLU A 264 -2.12 3.47 18.63
C GLU A 264 -1.33 4.20 19.72
N HIS A 265 -0.01 4.12 19.67
CA HIS A 265 0.87 4.89 20.55
C HIS A 265 1.44 6.12 19.83
N VAL A 266 1.64 7.24 20.54
CA VAL A 266 2.18 8.48 19.98
C VAL A 266 3.56 8.74 20.58
N LYS A 267 4.53 9.09 19.72
CA LYS A 267 5.85 9.56 20.14
C LYS A 267 6.00 11.04 19.80
N PRO A 268 6.70 11.83 20.64
CA PRO A 268 6.81 13.27 20.44
C PRO A 268 7.66 13.68 19.22
N TYR A 269 8.35 12.74 18.58
CA TYR A 269 9.28 13.03 17.49
C TYR A 269 8.73 12.73 16.09
N SER A 270 7.50 12.22 15.96
CA SER A 270 6.92 11.83 14.66
C SER A 270 5.42 12.07 14.66
N TRP A 271 4.87 12.52 13.53
CA TRP A 271 3.41 12.57 13.32
C TRP A 271 2.82 11.19 13.05
N LEU A 272 3.62 10.24 12.56
CA LEU A 272 3.18 8.85 12.41
C LEU A 272 3.07 8.20 13.78
N LYS A 273 1.89 7.63 14.06
CA LYS A 273 1.60 6.84 15.26
C LYS A 273 2.28 5.46 15.16
N PHE A 274 2.29 4.73 16.27
CA PHE A 274 2.90 3.41 16.40
C PHE A 274 1.81 2.41 16.82
N PRO A 275 1.13 1.76 15.87
CA PRO A 275 0.10 0.78 16.17
C PRO A 275 0.64 -0.45 16.91
N TYR A 276 -0.18 -1.04 17.77
CA TYR A 276 0.14 -2.26 18.51
C TYR A 276 -1.13 -3.04 18.87
N ILE A 277 -0.97 -4.33 19.12
CA ILE A 277 -2.01 -5.23 19.64
C ILE A 277 -2.25 -4.90 21.11
N LYS A 278 -3.47 -4.51 21.47
CA LYS A 278 -3.84 -3.99 22.80
C LYS A 278 -3.40 -4.88 23.95
N ASP A 279 -3.70 -6.17 23.86
CA ASP A 279 -3.46 -7.12 24.96
C ASP A 279 -1.97 -7.38 25.23
N LEU A 280 -1.12 -7.08 24.25
CA LEU A 280 0.34 -7.20 24.38
C LEU A 280 0.99 -5.88 24.83
N GLY A 281 0.30 -4.76 24.69
CA GLY A 281 0.82 -3.44 25.04
C GLY A 281 1.90 -2.91 24.08
N TYR A 282 2.32 -1.67 24.29
CA TYR A 282 3.42 -1.06 23.53
C TYR A 282 4.72 -1.13 24.34
N PRO A 283 5.87 -1.55 23.76
CA PRO A 283 6.08 -1.84 22.33
C PRO A 283 5.89 -3.31 21.93
N ASP A 284 5.62 -4.22 22.87
CA ASP A 284 5.69 -5.68 22.62
C ASP A 284 4.64 -6.20 21.61
N GLY A 285 3.53 -5.48 21.47
CA GLY A 285 2.45 -5.76 20.53
C GLY A 285 2.60 -5.12 19.15
N VAL A 286 3.75 -4.51 18.81
CA VAL A 286 3.99 -4.00 17.46
C VAL A 286 3.91 -5.15 16.45
N TYR A 287 3.32 -4.88 15.30
CA TYR A 287 3.04 -5.84 14.23
C TYR A 287 3.37 -5.24 12.84
N ARG A 288 3.46 -6.10 11.82
CA ARG A 288 3.66 -5.76 10.41
C ARG A 288 2.48 -6.19 9.55
#